data_AF-A0A453SWA3-F1
#
_entry.id   AF-A0A453SWA3-F1
#
_cell.length_a   1.000
_cell.length_b   1.000
_cell.length_c   1.000
_cell.angle_alpha   90.00
_cell.angle_beta   90.00
_cell.angle_gamma   90.00
#
_symmetry.space_group_name_H-M   'P 1'
#
loop_
_entity.id
_entity.type
_entity.pdbx_description
1 polymer ?
#
loop_
_entity_poly.entity_id
_entity_poly.type
_entity_poly.pdbx_seq_one_letter_code
_entity_poly.pdbx_strand_id
1 'polypeptide(L)'
;MTSVKVAGVLCLLVFLAISSCSRHAQASQGVDHCTIDKNKVMRDCWGNIEKNLGDRVPRPWIPCCQTIRAAIDIHCVCDRFTAHELTRISLSKFASVTHVCGNGLHPHTHCAGYLVPVIELPPPPPPSTST
;
A
#
# COMPACT_ATOMS: atom_id res chain seq x y z
N MET A 1 19.61 -11.58 55.19
CA MET A 1 18.80 -12.30 54.18
C MET A 1 17.90 -11.40 53.33
N THR A 2 17.67 -10.14 53.72
CA THR A 2 16.84 -9.17 52.97
C THR A 2 17.52 -8.64 51.70
N SER A 3 18.83 -8.42 51.71
CA SER A 3 19.58 -7.82 50.59
C SER A 3 19.64 -8.70 49.33
N VAL A 4 19.69 -10.03 49.48
CA VAL A 4 19.69 -10.98 48.34
C VAL A 4 18.34 -10.97 47.63
N LYS A 5 17.25 -10.85 48.39
CA LYS A 5 15.89 -10.82 47.88
C LYS A 5 15.60 -9.50 47.15
N VAL A 6 16.11 -8.39 47.68
CA VAL A 6 16.04 -7.06 47.04
C VAL A 6 16.85 -7.02 45.74
N ALA A 7 18.07 -7.58 45.73
CA ALA A 7 18.89 -7.66 44.53
C ALA A 7 18.25 -8.52 43.43
N GLY A 8 17.62 -9.64 43.80
CA GLY A 8 16.89 -10.49 42.85
C GLY A 8 15.70 -9.80 42.19
N VAL A 9 14.92 -9.03 42.97
CA VAL A 9 13.79 -8.26 42.44
C VAL A 9 14.26 -7.14 41.50
N LEU A 10 15.33 -6.42 41.87
CA LEU A 10 15.91 -5.39 41.00
C LEU A 10 16.42 -5.96 39.68
N CYS A 11 17.09 -7.12 39.69
CA CYS A 11 17.52 -7.79 38.46
C CYS A 11 16.32 -8.16 37.57
N LEU A 12 15.26 -8.75 38.12
CA LEU A 12 14.07 -9.13 37.35
C LEU A 12 13.42 -7.92 36.68
N LEU A 13 13.31 -6.79 37.38
CA LEU A 13 12.74 -5.56 36.82
C LEU A 13 13.58 -5.00 35.67
N VAL A 14 14.91 -5.03 35.80
CA VAL A 14 15.82 -4.61 34.73
C VAL A 14 15.70 -5.51 33.50
N PHE A 15 15.63 -6.84 33.67
CA PHE A 15 15.43 -7.78 32.56
C PHE A 15 14.09 -7.60 31.86
N LEU A 16 13.01 -7.32 32.60
CA LEU A 16 11.69 -7.05 32.02
C LEU A 16 11.66 -5.75 31.23
N ALA A 17 12.32 -4.69 31.74
CA ALA A 17 12.45 -3.42 31.02
C ALA A 17 13.24 -3.59 29.70
N ILE A 18 14.38 -4.28 29.73
CA ILE A 18 15.20 -4.57 28.54
C ILE A 18 14.40 -5.41 27.52
N SER A 19 13.65 -6.41 28.00
CA SER A 19 12.80 -7.28 27.15
C SER A 19 11.64 -6.52 26.52
N SER A 20 11.05 -5.55 27.22
CA SER A 20 9.98 -4.70 26.69
C SER A 20 10.50 -3.75 25.61
N CYS A 21 11.65 -3.11 25.85
CA CYS A 21 12.29 -2.22 24.88
C CYS A 21 12.72 -2.94 23.59
N SER A 22 13.21 -4.17 23.71
CA SER A 22 13.61 -4.98 22.54
C SER A 22 12.40 -5.46 21.73
N ARG A 23 11.29 -5.84 22.37
CA ARG A 23 10.04 -6.16 21.66
C ARG A 23 9.45 -4.97 20.93
N HIS A 24 9.54 -3.76 21.50
CA HIS A 24 9.14 -2.53 20.82
C HIS A 24 10.01 -2.20 19.60
N ALA A 25 11.32 -2.47 19.67
CA ALA A 25 12.23 -2.29 18.53
C ALA A 25 12.05 -3.37 17.44
N GLN A 26 11.56 -4.56 17.78
CA GLN A 26 11.29 -5.62 16.80
C GLN A 26 10.00 -5.41 15.99
N ALA A 27 9.06 -4.58 16.49
CA ALA A 27 7.88 -4.19 15.72
C ALA A 27 8.22 -3.40 14.43
N SER A 28 9.46 -2.88 14.31
CA SER A 28 9.96 -2.21 13.11
C SER A 28 10.87 -3.09 12.22
N GLN A 29 11.07 -4.37 12.54
CA GLN A 29 11.90 -5.29 11.74
C GLN A 29 11.09 -6.22 10.83
N GLY A 30 9.77 -6.10 10.79
CA GLY A 30 8.96 -6.70 9.74
C GLY A 30 9.22 -6.01 8.40
N VAL A 31 9.38 -6.77 7.32
CA VAL A 31 9.46 -6.22 5.97
C VAL A 31 8.16 -5.45 5.69
N ASP A 32 8.26 -4.13 5.51
CA ASP A 32 7.11 -3.29 5.17
C ASP A 32 6.73 -3.47 3.70
N HIS A 33 5.96 -4.51 3.44
CA HIS A 33 5.48 -4.87 2.09
C HIS A 33 4.74 -3.72 1.41
N CYS A 34 4.03 -2.88 2.17
CA CYS A 34 3.33 -1.71 1.66
C CYS A 34 4.30 -0.69 1.05
N THR A 35 5.43 -0.42 1.70
CA THR A 35 6.45 0.49 1.16
C THR A 35 7.12 -0.10 -0.08
N ILE A 36 7.39 -1.41 -0.08
CA ILE A 36 7.95 -2.11 -1.24
C ILE A 36 7.01 -2.03 -2.43
N ASP A 37 5.73 -2.36 -2.24
CA ASP A 37 4.74 -2.37 -3.30
C ASP A 37 4.43 -0.95 -3.77
N LYS A 38 4.36 0.04 -2.86
CA LYS A 38 4.28 1.46 -3.22
C LYS A 38 5.43 1.88 -4.13
N ASN A 39 6.68 1.47 -3.82
CA ASN A 39 7.84 1.81 -4.65
C ASN A 39 7.74 1.17 -6.05
N LYS A 40 7.26 -0.07 -6.16
CA LYS A 40 7.01 -0.72 -7.45
C LYS A 40 5.89 -0.01 -8.22
N VAL A 41 4.79 0.35 -7.56
CA VAL A 41 3.67 1.11 -8.17
C VAL A 41 4.19 2.43 -8.75
N MET A 42 4.95 3.18 -7.97
CA MET A 42 5.52 4.47 -8.42
C MET A 42 6.44 4.31 -9.63
N ARG A 43 7.14 3.19 -9.77
CA ARG A 43 8.01 2.90 -10.92
C ARG A 43 7.22 2.42 -12.13
N ASP A 44 6.36 1.42 -11.95
CA ASP A 44 5.76 0.67 -13.06
C ASP A 44 4.45 1.30 -13.55
N CYS A 45 3.72 2.00 -12.67
CA CYS A 45 2.43 2.62 -12.98
C CYS A 45 2.52 4.13 -13.21
N TRP A 46 3.69 4.76 -13.09
CA TRP A 46 3.88 6.22 -13.23
C TRP A 46 3.10 6.80 -14.42
N GLY A 47 3.26 6.19 -15.60
CA GLY A 47 2.64 6.66 -16.84
C GLY A 47 1.10 6.63 -16.86
N ASN A 48 0.45 5.95 -15.91
CA ASN A 48 -1.00 5.85 -15.80
C ASN A 48 -1.57 6.66 -14.62
N ILE A 49 -0.75 6.93 -13.59
CA ILE A 49 -1.21 7.59 -12.35
C ILE A 49 -0.72 9.03 -12.20
N GLU A 50 0.26 9.47 -12.98
CA GLU A 50 0.75 10.84 -12.95
C GLU A 50 -0.36 11.84 -13.32
N LYS A 51 -0.40 13.01 -12.67
CA LYS A 51 -1.50 13.99 -12.80
C LYS A 51 -1.63 14.60 -14.19
N ASN A 52 -0.52 14.98 -14.80
CA ASN A 52 -0.46 15.75 -16.04
C ASN A 52 -0.55 14.91 -17.33
N LEU A 53 -0.37 13.59 -17.23
CA LEU A 53 -0.63 12.67 -18.33
C LEU A 53 -2.14 12.46 -18.51
N GLY A 54 -2.62 12.29 -19.74
CA GLY A 54 -4.02 11.96 -19.97
C GLY A 54 -4.46 10.63 -19.32
N ASP A 55 -5.76 10.36 -19.29
CA ASP A 55 -6.29 9.12 -18.75
C ASP A 55 -5.89 7.93 -19.61
N ARG A 56 -4.90 7.17 -19.11
CA ARG A 56 -4.37 5.99 -19.79
C ARG A 56 -4.81 4.77 -19.02
N VAL A 57 -5.69 3.99 -19.65
CA VAL A 57 -6.09 2.69 -19.13
C VAL A 57 -4.95 1.70 -19.39
N PRO A 58 -4.35 1.11 -18.35
CA PRO A 58 -3.27 0.15 -18.53
C PRO A 58 -3.81 -1.11 -19.21
N ARG A 59 -3.06 -1.63 -20.20
CA ARG A 59 -3.41 -2.95 -20.75
C ARG A 59 -3.09 -4.04 -19.71
N PRO A 60 -3.89 -5.10 -19.59
CA PRO A 60 -3.74 -6.08 -18.51
C PRO A 60 -2.36 -6.71 -18.35
N TRP A 61 -1.59 -6.84 -19.43
CA TRP A 61 -0.29 -7.53 -19.44
C TRP A 61 0.92 -6.62 -19.18
N ILE A 62 0.74 -5.30 -19.06
CA ILE A 62 1.88 -4.39 -18.83
C ILE A 62 2.38 -4.48 -17.39
N PRO A 63 3.66 -4.10 -17.12
CA PRO A 63 4.26 -4.21 -15.79
C PRO A 63 3.42 -3.57 -14.68
N CYS A 64 2.77 -2.43 -14.93
CA CYS A 64 1.88 -1.80 -13.95
C CYS A 64 0.82 -2.78 -13.42
N CYS A 65 0.03 -3.43 -14.27
CA CYS A 65 -1.00 -4.34 -13.78
C CYS A 65 -0.44 -5.61 -13.14
N GLN A 66 0.75 -6.07 -13.54
CA GLN A 66 1.43 -7.17 -12.84
C GLN A 66 1.77 -6.76 -11.41
N THR A 67 2.35 -5.57 -11.23
CA THR A 67 2.67 -5.01 -9.92
C THR A 67 1.42 -4.82 -9.05
N ILE A 68 0.34 -4.29 -9.61
CA ILE A 68 -0.92 -4.12 -8.89
C ILE A 68 -1.50 -5.47 -8.43
N ARG A 69 -1.53 -6.49 -9.29
CA ARG A 69 -2.04 -7.83 -8.93
C ARG A 69 -1.17 -8.53 -7.91
N ALA A 70 0.14 -8.28 -7.94
CA ALA A 70 1.09 -8.89 -7.02
C ALA A 70 1.13 -8.21 -5.64
N ALA A 71 0.57 -7.02 -5.50
CA ALA A 71 0.51 -6.32 -4.23
C ALA A 71 -0.35 -7.09 -3.22
N ILE A 72 0.21 -7.36 -2.04
CA ILE A 72 -0.45 -8.17 -0.99
C ILE A 72 -1.68 -7.45 -0.46
N ASP A 73 -1.51 -6.16 -0.19
CA ASP A 73 -2.57 -5.26 0.22
C ASP A 73 -2.39 -3.94 -0.54
N ILE A 74 -3.16 -3.78 -1.61
CA ILE A 74 -3.13 -2.57 -2.43
C ILE A 74 -3.66 -1.35 -1.68
N HIS A 75 -4.46 -1.56 -0.63
CA HIS A 75 -5.00 -0.49 0.19
C HIS A 75 -3.93 0.10 1.10
N CYS A 76 -3.06 -0.74 1.69
CA CYS A 76 -1.98 -0.25 2.55
C CYS A 76 -0.92 0.60 1.81
N VAL A 77 -0.82 0.48 0.48
CA VAL A 77 0.02 1.36 -0.35
C VAL A 77 -0.36 2.84 -0.18
N CYS A 78 -1.65 3.11 0.06
CA CYS A 78 -2.18 4.45 0.24
C CYS A 78 -1.48 5.22 1.38
N ASP A 79 -1.20 4.54 2.50
CA ASP A 79 -0.58 5.16 3.67
C ASP A 79 0.94 5.39 3.51
N ARG A 80 1.52 4.87 2.43
CA ARG A 80 2.96 4.98 2.14
C ARG A 80 3.30 6.06 1.12
N PHE A 81 2.30 6.66 0.47
CA PHE A 81 2.55 7.81 -0.39
C PHE A 81 3.02 9.01 0.43
N THR A 82 4.17 9.55 0.04
CA THR A 82 4.69 10.78 0.63
C THR A 82 3.91 12.00 0.13
N ALA A 83 3.91 13.08 0.90
CA ALA A 83 3.30 14.35 0.47
C ALA A 83 3.82 14.81 -0.91
N HIS A 84 5.13 14.65 -1.16
CA HIS A 84 5.75 14.96 -2.45
C HIS A 84 5.19 14.09 -3.59
N GLU A 85 5.04 12.78 -3.39
CA GLU A 85 4.44 11.90 -4.40
C GLU A 85 2.99 12.27 -4.70
N LEU A 86 2.21 12.59 -3.65
CA LEU A 86 0.82 13.05 -3.78
C LEU A 86 0.70 14.39 -4.53
N THR A 87 1.75 15.20 -4.60
CA THR A 87 1.75 16.37 -5.50
C THR A 87 1.79 15.99 -6.98
N ARG A 88 2.33 14.81 -7.33
CA ARG A 88 2.58 14.37 -8.71
C ARG A 88 1.62 13.31 -9.23
N ILE A 89 1.01 12.51 -8.36
CA ILE A 89 0.08 11.43 -8.75
C ILE A 89 -1.39 11.81 -8.51
N SER A 90 -2.28 11.30 -9.34
CA SER A 90 -3.73 11.37 -9.13
C SER A 90 -4.22 10.10 -8.44
N LEU A 91 -4.79 10.26 -7.25
CA LEU A 91 -5.38 9.14 -6.51
C LEU A 91 -6.64 8.59 -7.20
N SER A 92 -7.38 9.42 -7.95
CA SER A 92 -8.48 8.92 -8.76
C SER A 92 -7.99 8.01 -9.88
N LYS A 93 -6.89 8.37 -10.57
CA LYS A 93 -6.28 7.52 -11.58
C LYS A 93 -5.72 6.23 -10.98
N PHE A 94 -5.08 6.32 -9.81
CA PHE A 94 -4.63 5.14 -9.08
C PHE A 94 -5.81 4.21 -8.73
N ALA A 95 -6.94 4.75 -8.24
CA ALA A 95 -8.15 3.96 -7.99
C ALA A 95 -8.69 3.29 -9.26
N SER A 96 -8.71 3.98 -10.40
CA SER A 96 -9.12 3.38 -11.68
C SER A 96 -8.16 2.30 -12.16
N VAL A 97 -6.85 2.54 -12.07
CA VAL A 97 -5.81 1.57 -12.45
C VAL A 97 -5.91 0.30 -11.59
N THR A 98 -6.02 0.45 -10.27
CA THR A 98 -6.14 -0.67 -9.34
C THR A 98 -7.35 -1.54 -9.66
N HIS A 99 -8.49 -0.89 -9.90
CA HIS A 99 -9.72 -1.54 -10.30
C HIS A 99 -9.59 -2.30 -11.64
N VAL A 100 -9.10 -1.65 -12.70
CA VAL A 100 -8.91 -2.26 -14.03
C VAL A 100 -7.94 -3.44 -13.99
N CYS A 101 -6.89 -3.36 -13.17
CA CYS A 101 -5.92 -4.43 -13.04
C CYS A 101 -6.43 -5.59 -12.16
N GLY A 102 -7.60 -5.47 -11.51
CA GLY A 102 -8.25 -6.55 -10.75
C GLY A 102 -7.81 -6.66 -9.29
N ASN A 103 -7.15 -5.65 -8.75
CA ASN A 103 -6.84 -5.54 -7.32
C ASN A 103 -7.19 -4.12 -6.87
N GLY A 104 -8.49 -3.83 -6.84
CA GLY A 104 -9.03 -2.48 -6.63
C GLY A 104 -9.06 -2.07 -5.18
N LEU A 105 -8.94 -0.76 -4.93
CA LEU A 105 -9.22 -0.19 -3.62
C LEU A 105 -10.69 -0.42 -3.23
N HIS A 106 -10.94 -0.63 -1.93
CA HIS A 106 -12.28 -0.83 -1.41
C HIS A 106 -13.13 0.45 -1.58
N PRO A 107 -14.34 0.37 -2.16
CA PRO A 107 -15.24 1.52 -2.22
C PRO A 107 -15.55 2.08 -0.84
N HIS A 108 -15.78 3.40 -0.77
CA HIS A 108 -16.11 4.15 0.45
C HIS A 108 -15.03 4.14 1.55
N THR A 109 -13.79 3.79 1.19
CA THR A 109 -12.64 3.90 2.08
C THR A 109 -11.76 5.09 1.69
N HIS A 110 -10.89 5.52 2.61
CA HIS A 110 -9.93 6.58 2.32
C HIS A 110 -8.59 5.99 1.88
N CYS A 111 -8.02 6.55 0.82
CA CYS A 111 -6.68 6.28 0.34
C CYS A 111 -5.91 7.60 0.35
N ALA A 112 -4.98 7.81 1.29
CA ALA A 112 -4.25 9.08 1.42
C ALA A 112 -5.16 10.33 1.42
N GLY A 113 -6.32 10.25 2.08
CA GLY A 113 -7.33 11.31 2.14
C GLY A 113 -8.33 11.34 0.98
N TYR A 114 -8.08 10.62 -0.12
CA TYR A 114 -9.05 10.45 -1.21
C TYR A 114 -10.12 9.43 -0.84
N LEU A 115 -11.40 9.82 -0.93
CA LEU A 115 -12.52 8.89 -0.76
C LEU A 115 -12.72 8.08 -2.04
N VAL A 116 -12.57 6.76 -1.96
CA VAL A 116 -12.68 5.86 -3.10
C VAL A 116 -14.16 5.72 -3.50
N PRO A 117 -14.55 6.11 -4.72
CA PRO A 117 -15.92 5.94 -5.19
C PRO A 117 -16.19 4.47 -5.59
N VAL A 118 -17.45 4.14 -5.82
CA VAL A 118 -17.80 2.94 -6.59
C VAL A 118 -17.36 3.18 -8.03
N ILE A 119 -16.47 2.34 -8.54
CA ILE A 119 -16.00 2.39 -9.93
C ILE A 119 -16.79 1.36 -10.72
N GLU A 120 -17.68 1.84 -11.58
CA GLU A 120 -18.38 1.01 -12.56
C GLU A 120 -17.56 0.99 -13.85
N LEU A 121 -17.15 -0.20 -14.30
CA LEU A 121 -16.53 -0.35 -15.61
C LEU A 121 -17.58 -0.13 -16.69
N PRO A 122 -17.26 0.59 -17.79
CA PRO A 122 -18.11 0.61 -18.96
C PRO A 122 -18.27 -0.84 -19.47
N PRO A 123 -19.46 -1.22 -19.98
CA PRO A 123 -19.68 -2.55 -20.51
C PRO A 123 -18.68 -2.86 -21.62
N PRO A 124 -18.24 -4.11 -21.77
CA PRO A 124 -17.33 -4.49 -22.84
C PRO A 124 -17.95 -4.10 -24.19
N PRO A 125 -17.14 -3.63 -25.16
CA PRO A 125 -17.64 -3.33 -26.49
C PRO A 125 -18.29 -4.60 -27.08
N PRO A 126 -19.39 -4.46 -27.83
CA PRO A 126 -20.04 -5.60 -28.47
C PRO A 126 -19.02 -6.34 -29.34
N PRO A 127 -19.10 -7.69 -29.41
CA PRO A 127 -18.20 -8.46 -30.25
C PRO A 127 -18.28 -7.94 -31.69
N SER A 128 -17.14 -7.52 -32.23
CA SER A 128 -17.04 -7.11 -33.62
C SER A 128 -17.36 -8.30 -34.51
N THR A 129 -18.56 -8.30 -35.11
CA THR A 129 -18.94 -9.20 -36.21
C THR A 129 -18.04 -8.90 -37.39
N SER A 130 -16.99 -9.69 -37.55
CA SER A 130 -16.22 -9.77 -38.79
C SER A 130 -17.15 -10.29 -39.89
N THR A 131 -17.40 -9.46 -40.91
CA THR A 131 -18.03 -9.87 -42.17
C THR A 131 -16.94 -10.30 -43.14
#